data_AF-A0A9Q0YI21-F1
#
_entry.id   AF-A0A9Q0YI21-F1
#
_cell.length_a   1.000
_cell.length_b   1.000
_cell.length_c   1.000
_cell.angle_alpha   90.00
_cell.angle_beta   90.00
_cell.angle_gamma   90.00
#
_symmetry.space_group_name_H-M   'P 1'
#
loop_
_entity.id
_entity.type
_entity.pdbx_description
1 polymer ?
#
loop_
_entity_poly.entity_id
_entity_poly.type
_entity_poly.pdbx_seq_one_letter_code
_entity_poly.pdbx_strand_id
1 'polypeptide(L)'
;MFLFSIMGYYFFGYKSSDAESDKEHWGDLGKAMLTLFSYVTVEGWTDLQAELDKRDMHGSRIYTIIFIFMGHFIFTNVFIGLVIMNIHEATENYRRDQEIEREQIVQRKKEYMIQRQHNEVRQMLEKQNRGDYTNFYDMVKEFQSTLRHDDYVISVDLATNLTWIEAAITSLDHMENTVYRLQMLHFEMVNLLAMMMEKKLKERYGM
;
A
#
# COMPACT_ATOMS: atom_id res chain seq x y z
N MET A 1 37.04 -12.80 -14.61
CA MET A 1 38.40 -12.26 -14.42
C MET A 1 39.38 -13.33 -13.96
N PHE A 2 39.42 -13.69 -12.68
CA PHE A 2 40.46 -14.59 -12.13
C PHE A 2 40.73 -15.89 -12.89
N LEU A 3 39.70 -16.69 -13.13
CA LEU A 3 39.86 -17.95 -13.87
C LEU A 3 40.36 -17.74 -15.31
N PHE A 4 39.85 -16.70 -15.98
CA PHE A 4 40.29 -16.36 -17.33
C PHE A 4 41.73 -15.84 -17.34
N SER A 5 42.17 -15.09 -16.33
CA SER A 5 43.54 -14.60 -16.24
C SER A 5 44.54 -15.74 -16.05
N ILE A 6 44.19 -16.75 -15.25
CA ILE A 6 44.99 -17.97 -15.12
C ILE A 6 45.03 -18.72 -16.47
N MET A 7 43.88 -18.91 -17.12
CA MET A 7 43.83 -19.57 -18.42
C MET A 7 44.67 -18.84 -19.48
N GLY A 8 44.56 -17.52 -19.55
CA GLY A 8 45.32 -16.73 -20.51
C GLY A 8 46.81 -16.66 -20.19
N TYR A 9 47.21 -16.68 -18.91
CA TYR A 9 48.60 -16.89 -18.53
C TYR A 9 49.14 -18.21 -19.10
N TYR A 10 48.39 -19.32 -18.95
CA TYR A 10 48.81 -20.61 -19.49
C TYR A 10 48.78 -20.67 -21.03
N PHE A 11 47.82 -20.01 -21.69
CA PHE A 11 47.70 -20.03 -23.14
C PHE A 11 48.70 -19.11 -23.84
N PHE A 12 48.95 -17.93 -23.27
CA PHE A 12 49.67 -16.85 -23.95
C PHE A 12 51.00 -16.45 -23.27
N GLY A 13 51.14 -16.67 -21.96
CA GLY A 13 52.30 -16.21 -21.18
C GLY A 13 53.30 -17.28 -20.73
N TYR A 14 52.90 -18.55 -20.63
CA TYR A 14 53.71 -19.61 -20.02
C TYR A 14 54.77 -20.23 -20.94
N LYS A 15 54.67 -20.03 -22.27
CA LYS A 15 55.58 -20.68 -23.23
C LYS A 15 57.04 -20.21 -23.06
N SER A 16 57.99 -21.13 -23.27
CA SER A 16 59.42 -20.90 -23.01
C SER A 16 60.11 -20.03 -24.07
N SER A 17 59.59 -19.92 -25.28
CA SER A 17 60.13 -19.05 -26.33
C SER A 17 59.51 -17.65 -26.25
N ASP A 18 60.37 -16.62 -26.22
CA ASP A 18 59.94 -15.21 -26.22
C ASP A 18 59.27 -14.80 -27.54
N ALA A 19 59.50 -15.56 -28.62
CA ALA A 19 58.88 -15.34 -29.92
C ALA A 19 57.42 -15.83 -30.00
N GLU A 20 57.01 -16.77 -29.16
CA GLU A 20 55.65 -17.34 -29.16
C GLU A 20 54.85 -17.03 -27.89
N SER A 21 55.42 -16.25 -26.97
CA SER A 21 54.75 -15.82 -25.74
C SER A 21 54.60 -14.30 -25.71
N ASP A 22 53.50 -13.85 -25.11
CA ASP A 22 53.29 -12.44 -24.80
C ASP A 22 53.45 -12.22 -23.29
N LYS A 23 54.69 -12.05 -22.86
CA LYS A 23 55.04 -11.80 -21.45
C LYS A 23 54.71 -10.37 -21.00
N GLU A 24 54.45 -9.46 -21.92
CA GLU A 24 54.08 -8.08 -21.60
C GLU A 24 52.64 -8.00 -21.11
N HIS A 25 51.74 -8.76 -21.73
CA HIS A 25 50.31 -8.76 -21.38
C HIS A 25 49.87 -9.99 -20.58
N TRP A 26 50.58 -11.11 -20.67
CA TRP A 26 50.21 -12.39 -20.05
C TRP A 26 51.31 -13.01 -19.18
N GLY A 27 52.42 -12.31 -18.96
CA GLY A 27 53.59 -12.87 -18.25
C GLY A 27 53.44 -13.05 -16.74
N ASP A 28 52.45 -12.42 -16.12
CA ASP A 28 52.07 -12.65 -14.73
C ASP A 28 50.56 -12.46 -14.56
N LEU A 29 50.04 -12.87 -13.40
CA LEU A 29 48.60 -12.82 -13.13
C LEU A 29 48.06 -11.38 -13.13
N GLY A 30 48.85 -10.39 -12.67
CA GLY A 30 48.44 -8.99 -12.63
C GLY A 30 48.32 -8.39 -14.03
N LYS A 31 49.30 -8.66 -14.90
CA LYS A 31 49.26 -8.28 -16.32
C LYS A 31 48.10 -8.94 -17.04
N ALA A 32 47.89 -10.24 -16.84
CA ALA A 32 46.76 -10.96 -17.43
C ALA A 32 45.41 -10.38 -16.97
N MET A 33 45.29 -9.98 -15.70
CA MET A 33 44.10 -9.28 -15.18
C MET A 33 43.90 -7.92 -15.83
N LEU A 34 44.98 -7.15 -16.05
CA LEU A 34 44.91 -5.84 -16.70
C LEU A 34 44.49 -5.98 -18.17
N THR A 35 45.03 -6.95 -18.89
CA THR A 35 44.64 -7.28 -20.27
C THR A 35 43.17 -7.65 -20.35
N LEU A 36 42.68 -8.50 -19.43
CA LEU A 36 41.26 -8.83 -19.36
C LEU A 36 40.38 -7.63 -18.95
N PHE A 37 40.90 -6.72 -18.14
CA PHE A 37 40.18 -5.48 -17.83
C PHE A 37 39.98 -4.64 -19.09
N SER A 38 41.02 -4.46 -19.91
CA SER A 38 40.93 -3.81 -21.23
C SER A 38 39.94 -4.52 -22.17
N TYR A 39 39.85 -5.85 -22.12
CA TYR A 39 38.83 -6.59 -22.87
C TYR A 39 37.41 -6.34 -22.35
N VAL A 40 37.19 -6.29 -21.03
CA VAL A 40 35.85 -6.01 -20.46
C VAL A 40 35.39 -4.60 -20.78
N THR A 41 36.30 -3.62 -20.76
CA THR A 41 35.97 -2.22 -21.12
C THR A 41 35.92 -2.01 -22.63
N VAL A 42 36.37 -2.98 -23.43
CA VAL A 42 36.47 -2.88 -24.90
C VAL A 42 37.39 -1.71 -25.32
N GLU A 43 38.38 -1.38 -24.50
CA GLU A 43 39.34 -0.32 -24.79
C GLU A 43 40.69 -0.92 -25.21
N GLY A 44 41.19 -0.52 -26.40
CA GLY A 44 42.49 -0.98 -26.91
C GLY A 44 42.58 -2.49 -27.20
N TRP A 45 41.45 -3.22 -27.14
CA TRP A 45 41.44 -4.69 -27.26
C TRP A 45 41.91 -5.19 -28.64
N THR A 46 41.73 -4.39 -29.69
CA THR A 46 42.18 -4.73 -31.05
C THR A 46 43.70 -4.74 -31.16
N ASP A 47 44.38 -3.85 -30.44
CA ASP A 47 45.84 -3.77 -30.45
C ASP A 47 46.43 -4.95 -29.68
N LEU A 48 45.82 -5.29 -28.53
CA LEU A 48 46.13 -6.50 -27.77
C LEU A 48 45.91 -7.78 -28.61
N GLN A 49 44.82 -7.84 -29.38
CA GLN A 49 44.57 -8.96 -30.29
C GLN A 49 45.56 -9.00 -31.46
N ALA A 50 45.97 -7.85 -31.99
CA ALA A 50 46.96 -7.77 -33.05
C ALA A 50 48.33 -8.29 -32.59
N GLU A 51 48.70 -8.05 -31.32
CA GLU A 51 49.90 -8.62 -30.72
C GLU A 51 49.84 -10.17 -30.63
N LEU A 52 48.68 -10.74 -30.28
CA LEU A 52 48.49 -12.19 -30.28
C LEU A 52 48.48 -12.78 -31.70
N ASP A 53 47.92 -12.06 -32.67
CA ASP A 53 47.88 -12.46 -34.08
C ASP A 53 49.29 -12.47 -34.71
N LYS A 54 50.15 -11.49 -34.39
CA LYS A 54 51.55 -11.45 -34.85
C LYS A 54 52.38 -12.66 -34.42
N ARG A 55 52.02 -13.26 -33.28
CA ARG A 55 52.69 -14.43 -32.69
C ARG A 55 52.08 -15.77 -33.15
N ASP A 56 51.19 -15.73 -34.14
CA ASP A 56 50.47 -16.89 -34.70
C ASP A 56 49.78 -17.78 -33.65
N MET A 57 49.24 -17.15 -32.61
CA MET A 57 48.59 -17.86 -31.51
C MET A 57 47.20 -18.35 -31.93
N HIS A 58 47.14 -19.54 -32.52
CA HIS A 58 45.89 -20.16 -32.95
C HIS A 58 44.89 -20.27 -31.78
N GLY A 59 43.66 -19.80 -32.01
CA GLY A 59 42.59 -19.80 -31.01
C GLY A 59 42.51 -18.55 -30.11
N SER A 60 43.49 -17.64 -30.18
CA SER A 60 43.48 -16.38 -29.41
C SER A 60 42.24 -15.54 -29.68
N ARG A 61 41.85 -15.40 -30.96
CA ARG A 61 40.64 -14.67 -31.38
C ARG A 61 39.36 -15.21 -30.74
N ILE A 62 39.23 -16.54 -30.66
CA ILE A 62 38.06 -17.20 -30.07
C ILE A 62 38.03 -16.90 -28.57
N TYR A 63 39.16 -17.03 -27.89
CA TYR A 63 39.28 -16.69 -26.47
C TYR A 63 38.88 -15.23 -26.20
N THR A 64 39.43 -14.29 -26.98
CA THR A 64 39.15 -12.85 -26.83
C THR A 64 37.68 -12.53 -27.09
N ILE A 65 37.10 -13.01 -28.20
CA ILE A 65 35.70 -12.74 -28.54
C ILE A 65 34.74 -13.32 -27.49
N ILE A 66 34.95 -14.57 -27.06
CA ILE A 66 34.10 -15.21 -26.04
C ILE A 66 34.19 -14.42 -24.73
N PHE A 67 35.40 -14.02 -24.34
CA PHE A 67 35.60 -13.28 -23.11
C PHE A 67 34.96 -11.89 -23.14
N ILE A 68 35.14 -11.12 -24.23
CA ILE A 68 34.51 -9.81 -24.42
C ILE A 68 32.99 -9.96 -24.40
N PHE A 69 32.44 -10.92 -25.15
CA PHE A 69 31.00 -11.14 -25.22
C PHE A 69 30.41 -11.51 -23.84
N MET A 70 31.02 -12.48 -23.15
CA MET A 70 30.58 -12.89 -21.82
C MET A 70 30.72 -11.76 -20.79
N GLY A 71 31.86 -11.05 -20.82
CA GLY A 71 32.14 -9.92 -19.93
C GLY A 71 31.13 -8.79 -20.12
N HIS A 72 30.87 -8.40 -21.37
CA HIS A 72 29.91 -7.35 -21.69
C HIS A 72 28.47 -7.75 -21.36
N PHE A 73 28.07 -9.00 -21.62
CA PHE A 73 26.75 -9.52 -21.26
C PHE A 73 26.53 -9.48 -19.74
N ILE A 74 27.51 -9.97 -18.95
CA ILE A 74 27.43 -9.95 -17.49
C ILE A 74 27.43 -8.51 -16.97
N PHE A 75 28.35 -7.67 -17.44
CA PHE A 75 28.46 -6.28 -16.99
C PHE A 75 27.18 -5.49 -17.28
N THR A 76 26.64 -5.62 -18.49
CA THR A 76 25.40 -4.97 -18.90
C THR A 76 24.22 -5.45 -18.07
N ASN A 77 24.07 -6.76 -17.87
CA ASN A 77 22.94 -7.29 -17.09
C ASN A 77 23.00 -6.87 -15.62
N VAL A 78 24.19 -6.84 -15.01
CA VAL A 78 24.38 -6.35 -13.64
C VAL A 78 24.11 -4.85 -13.57
N PHE A 79 24.61 -4.08 -14.53
CA PHE A 79 24.39 -2.63 -14.59
C PHE A 79 22.91 -2.29 -14.75
N ILE A 80 22.20 -2.94 -15.68
CA ILE A 80 20.76 -2.80 -15.85
C ILE A 80 20.04 -3.19 -14.56
N GLY A 81 20.42 -4.31 -13.92
CA GLY A 81 19.84 -4.73 -12.66
C GLY A 81 19.99 -3.67 -11.55
N LEU A 82 21.18 -3.08 -11.43
CA LEU A 82 21.45 -2.01 -10.46
C LEU A 82 20.65 -0.75 -10.78
N VAL A 83 20.58 -0.33 -12.05
CA VAL A 83 19.81 0.85 -12.46
C VAL A 83 18.31 0.66 -12.18
N ILE A 84 17.75 -0.52 -12.52
CA ILE A 84 16.36 -0.84 -12.23
C ILE A 84 16.10 -0.80 -10.72
N MET A 85 16.98 -1.39 -9.90
CA MET A 85 16.84 -1.37 -8.45
C MET A 85 16.81 0.05 -7.89
N ASN A 86 17.72 0.93 -8.35
CA ASN A 86 17.76 2.33 -7.94
C ASN A 86 16.50 3.09 -8.38
N ILE A 87 16.04 2.89 -9.62
CA ILE A 87 14.81 3.52 -10.12
C ILE A 87 13.60 3.03 -9.32
N HIS A 88 13.54 1.74 -9.03
CA HIS A 88 12.47 1.14 -8.26
C HIS A 88 12.42 1.72 -6.84
N GLU A 89 13.56 1.80 -6.15
CA GLU A 89 13.67 2.40 -4.83
C GLU A 89 13.28 3.88 -4.83
N ALA A 90 13.76 4.66 -5.80
CA ALA A 90 13.38 6.07 -5.95
C ALA A 90 11.87 6.24 -6.21
N THR A 91 11.28 5.36 -7.03
CA THR A 91 9.85 5.37 -7.33
C THR A 91 9.02 5.03 -6.10
N GLU A 92 9.41 4.01 -5.33
CA GLU A 92 8.71 3.62 -4.11
C GLU A 92 8.82 4.70 -3.01
N ASN A 93 9.99 5.33 -2.86
CA ASN A 93 10.15 6.48 -1.97
C ASN A 93 9.24 7.64 -2.38
N TYR A 94 9.24 7.99 -3.68
CA TYR A 94 8.36 9.05 -4.20
C TYR A 94 6.87 8.76 -3.97
N ARG A 95 6.43 7.51 -4.18
CA ARG A 95 5.05 7.10 -3.92
C ARG A 95 4.69 7.21 -2.44
N ARG A 96 5.58 6.78 -1.54
CA ARG A 96 5.38 6.94 -0.09
C ARG A 96 5.26 8.41 0.30
N ASP A 97 6.11 9.28 -0.23
CA ASP A 97 6.05 10.71 0.07
C ASP A 97 4.73 11.33 -0.41
N GLN A 98 4.24 10.93 -1.59
CA GLN A 98 2.94 11.37 -2.11
C GLN A 98 1.76 10.88 -1.25
N GLU A 99 1.81 9.65 -0.74
CA GLU A 99 0.78 9.12 0.15
C GLU A 99 0.75 9.88 1.48
N ILE A 100 1.92 10.12 2.09
CA ILE A 100 2.05 10.92 3.32
C ILE A 100 1.53 12.34 3.10
N GLU A 101 1.89 12.99 2.00
CA GLU A 101 1.39 14.34 1.68
C GLU A 101 -0.13 14.37 1.54
N ARG A 102 -0.72 13.38 0.84
CA ARG A 102 -2.18 13.25 0.71
C ARG A 102 -2.85 13.06 2.05
N GLU A 103 -2.32 12.18 2.90
CA GLU A 103 -2.86 11.95 4.25
C GLU A 103 -2.80 13.21 5.10
N GLN A 104 -1.69 13.96 5.06
CA GLN A 104 -1.55 15.23 5.76
C GLN A 104 -2.52 16.30 5.25
N ILE A 105 -2.76 16.36 3.93
CA ILE A 105 -3.76 17.28 3.35
C ILE A 105 -5.16 16.89 3.82
N VAL A 106 -5.52 15.61 3.78
CA VAL A 106 -6.82 15.12 4.25
C VAL A 106 -7.00 15.41 5.73
N GLN A 107 -5.97 15.17 6.55
CA GLN A 107 -6.01 15.41 7.98
C GLN A 107 -6.17 16.89 8.32
N ARG A 108 -5.39 17.78 7.68
CA ARG A 108 -5.55 19.23 7.82
C ARG A 108 -6.94 19.70 7.40
N LYS A 109 -7.49 19.16 6.31
CA LYS A 109 -8.85 19.47 5.86
C LYS A 109 -9.89 19.02 6.89
N LYS A 110 -9.75 17.81 7.47
CA LYS A 110 -10.63 17.32 8.53
C LYS A 110 -10.60 18.22 9.76
N GLU A 111 -9.41 18.55 10.26
CA GLU A 111 -9.25 19.44 11.42
C GLU A 111 -9.87 20.83 11.19
N TYR A 112 -9.65 21.40 10.00
CA TYR A 112 -10.28 22.66 9.61
C TYR A 112 -11.81 22.58 9.61
N MET A 113 -12.40 21.52 9.06
CA MET A 113 -13.86 21.34 9.03
C MET A 113 -14.45 21.20 10.43
N ILE A 114 -13.81 20.42 11.31
CA ILE A 114 -14.25 20.22 12.70
C ILE A 114 -14.25 21.57 13.44
N GLN A 115 -13.17 22.35 13.30
CA GLN A 115 -13.08 23.66 13.95
C GLN A 115 -14.17 24.62 13.44
N ARG A 116 -14.48 24.57 12.14
CA ARG A 116 -15.55 25.36 11.53
C ARG A 116 -16.91 24.99 12.10
N GLN A 117 -17.25 23.69 12.10
CA GLN A 117 -18.51 23.17 12.66
C GLN A 117 -18.67 23.53 14.14
N HIS A 118 -17.61 23.40 14.94
CA HIS A 118 -17.64 23.76 16.36
C HIS A 118 -17.92 25.25 16.58
N ASN A 119 -17.34 26.12 15.76
CA ASN A 119 -17.60 27.55 15.82
C ASN A 119 -19.02 27.90 15.38
N GLU A 120 -19.54 27.27 14.32
CA GLU A 120 -20.92 27.44 13.84
C GLU A 120 -21.94 27.03 14.92
N VAL A 121 -21.74 25.87 15.56
CA VAL A 121 -22.60 25.39 16.66
C VAL A 121 -22.55 26.35 17.87
N ARG A 122 -21.36 26.84 18.25
CA ARG A 122 -21.25 27.83 19.33
C ARG A 122 -22.05 29.11 19.04
N GLN A 123 -21.96 29.63 17.81
CA GLN A 123 -22.71 30.82 17.42
C GLN A 123 -24.23 30.57 17.46
N MET A 124 -24.68 29.38 17.06
CA MET A 124 -26.09 29.00 17.15
C MET A 124 -26.58 28.90 18.60
N LEU A 125 -25.78 28.32 19.49
CA LEU A 125 -26.10 28.29 20.93
C LEU A 125 -26.20 29.70 21.53
N GLU A 126 -25.33 30.63 21.12
CA GLU A 126 -25.43 32.02 21.54
C GLU A 126 -26.70 32.71 21.02
N LYS A 127 -27.08 32.48 19.76
CA LYS A 127 -28.34 33.00 19.19
C LYS A 127 -29.57 32.43 19.92
N GLN A 128 -29.55 31.13 20.27
CA GLN A 128 -30.59 30.51 21.08
C GLN A 128 -30.71 31.19 22.44
N ASN A 129 -29.58 31.44 23.12
CA ASN A 129 -29.58 32.07 24.44
C ASN A 129 -30.11 33.52 24.42
N ARG A 130 -30.08 34.18 23.25
CA ARG A 130 -30.67 35.51 23.01
C ARG A 130 -32.16 35.46 22.64
N GLY A 131 -32.73 34.27 22.41
CA GLY A 131 -34.13 34.10 22.03
C GLY A 131 -34.43 34.30 20.53
N ASP A 132 -33.41 34.28 19.66
CA ASP A 132 -33.59 34.48 18.20
C ASP A 132 -34.33 33.32 17.50
N TYR A 133 -34.46 32.16 18.16
CA TYR A 133 -35.11 30.98 17.60
C TYR A 133 -36.45 30.69 18.29
N THR A 134 -37.52 30.65 17.50
CA THR A 134 -38.90 30.37 17.94
C THR A 134 -39.13 28.90 18.29
N ASN A 135 -38.46 27.97 17.59
CA ASN A 135 -38.53 26.54 17.85
C ASN A 135 -37.19 25.85 17.48
N PHE A 136 -37.01 24.61 17.93
CA PHE A 136 -35.82 23.80 17.62
C PHE A 136 -35.70 23.45 16.12
N TYR A 137 -36.82 23.34 15.42
CA TYR A 137 -36.86 23.01 14.00
C TYR A 137 -36.24 24.10 13.11
N ASP A 138 -36.51 25.38 13.42
CA ASP A 138 -35.98 26.56 12.72
C ASP A 138 -34.46 26.63 12.88
N MET A 139 -33.97 26.29 14.08
CA MET A 139 -32.53 26.18 14.38
C MET A 139 -31.85 25.07 13.57
N VAL A 140 -32.44 23.85 13.56
CA VAL A 140 -31.91 22.71 12.80
C VAL A 140 -31.92 22.99 11.29
N LYS A 141 -32.95 23.66 10.79
CA LYS A 141 -33.08 24.01 9.37
C LYS A 141 -32.01 25.01 8.93
N GLU A 142 -31.69 26.02 9.75
CA GLU A 142 -30.61 26.97 9.46
C GLU A 142 -29.23 26.29 9.53
N PHE A 143 -29.02 25.39 10.49
CA PHE A 143 -27.82 24.55 10.55
C PHE A 143 -27.66 23.69 9.30
N GLN A 144 -28.72 22.99 8.89
CA GLN A 144 -28.72 22.18 7.67
C GLN A 144 -28.39 23.01 6.42
N SER A 145 -28.84 24.26 6.36
CA SER A 145 -28.54 25.17 5.24
C SER A 145 -27.08 25.66 5.20
N THR A 146 -26.36 25.57 6.32
CA THR A 146 -24.95 26.00 6.44
C THR A 146 -23.98 24.88 6.05
N LEU A 147 -24.45 23.62 6.05
CA LEU A 147 -23.68 22.46 5.64
C LEU A 147 -23.54 22.38 4.12
N ARG A 148 -22.33 22.13 3.64
CA ARG A 148 -22.06 21.81 2.23
C ARG A 148 -22.28 20.33 1.99
N HIS A 149 -22.56 19.98 0.74
CA HIS A 149 -22.71 18.59 0.28
C HIS A 149 -21.44 17.75 0.45
N ASP A 150 -20.28 18.40 0.56
CA ASP A 150 -18.98 17.75 0.73
C ASP A 150 -18.43 17.85 2.17
N ASP A 151 -19.19 18.46 3.09
CA ASP A 151 -18.76 18.54 4.49
C ASP A 151 -18.88 17.14 5.11
N TYR A 152 -17.75 16.63 5.63
CA TYR A 152 -17.75 15.38 6.37
C TYR A 152 -18.59 15.54 7.63
N VAL A 153 -19.73 14.86 7.70
CA VAL A 153 -20.47 14.69 8.96
C VAL A 153 -19.73 13.62 9.76
N ILE A 154 -19.34 13.97 10.98
CA ILE A 154 -18.62 13.09 11.90
C ILE A 154 -19.58 11.97 12.35
N SER A 155 -19.68 10.89 11.57
CA SER A 155 -20.34 9.64 11.98
C SER A 155 -19.35 8.79 12.78
N VAL A 156 -18.80 9.34 13.86
CA VAL A 156 -17.82 8.62 14.71
C VAL A 156 -18.53 7.67 15.67
N ASP A 157 -19.80 7.93 15.95
CA ASP A 157 -20.57 7.14 16.90
C ASP A 157 -21.73 6.42 16.21
N LEU A 158 -22.07 5.23 16.70
CA LEU A 158 -23.17 4.43 16.16
C LEU A 158 -24.49 5.24 16.20
N ALA A 159 -24.65 6.06 17.24
CA ALA A 159 -25.78 6.95 17.46
C ALA A 159 -25.87 8.15 16.51
N THR A 160 -24.83 8.46 15.72
CA THR A 160 -24.85 9.53 14.71
C THR A 160 -24.86 9.00 13.29
N ASN A 161 -24.84 7.68 13.10
CA ASN A 161 -25.00 7.04 11.80
C ASN A 161 -26.49 7.00 11.42
N LEU A 162 -26.86 7.70 10.34
CA LEU A 162 -28.24 7.79 9.86
C LEU A 162 -28.88 6.41 9.63
N THR A 163 -28.14 5.50 8.97
CA THR A 163 -28.59 4.14 8.69
C THR A 163 -28.86 3.36 9.97
N TRP A 164 -28.06 3.59 11.02
CA TRP A 164 -28.27 2.94 12.31
C TRP A 164 -29.47 3.52 13.05
N ILE A 165 -29.64 4.85 13.05
CA ILE A 165 -30.81 5.51 13.66
C ILE A 165 -32.11 4.99 13.02
N GLU A 166 -32.16 4.91 11.69
CA GLU A 166 -33.33 4.38 10.97
C GLU A 166 -33.61 2.91 11.33
N ALA A 167 -32.57 2.07 11.36
CA ALA A 167 -32.70 0.67 11.75
C ALA A 167 -33.14 0.52 13.22
N ALA A 168 -32.61 1.34 14.12
CA ALA A 168 -32.95 1.34 15.55
C ALA A 168 -34.41 1.75 15.77
N ILE A 169 -34.87 2.84 15.13
CA ILE A 169 -36.25 3.30 15.20
C ILE A 169 -37.19 2.21 14.66
N THR A 170 -36.87 1.62 13.51
CA THR A 170 -37.68 0.54 12.92
C THR A 170 -37.77 -0.68 13.84
N SER A 171 -36.65 -1.04 14.50
CA SER A 171 -36.63 -2.15 15.45
C SER A 171 -37.43 -1.87 16.72
N LEU A 172 -37.44 -0.62 17.20
CA LEU A 172 -38.25 -0.18 18.34
C LEU A 172 -39.74 -0.28 18.02
N ASP A 173 -40.17 0.20 16.83
CA ASP A 173 -41.56 0.07 16.36
C ASP A 173 -42.02 -1.40 16.30
N HIS A 174 -41.13 -2.31 15.87
CA HIS A 174 -41.44 -3.73 15.84
C HIS A 174 -41.58 -4.34 17.25
N MET A 175 -40.75 -3.91 18.19
CA MET A 175 -40.84 -4.31 19.60
C MET A 175 -42.14 -3.81 20.23
N GLU A 176 -42.50 -2.54 20.04
CA GLU A 176 -43.76 -2.00 20.57
C GLU A 176 -44.97 -2.80 20.07
N ASN A 177 -45.01 -3.11 18.77
CA ASN A 177 -46.07 -3.95 18.20
C ASN A 177 -46.10 -5.36 18.80
N THR A 178 -44.94 -5.96 19.05
CA THR A 178 -44.84 -7.31 19.62
C THR A 178 -45.30 -7.31 21.09
N VAL A 179 -44.88 -6.31 21.87
CA VAL A 179 -45.30 -6.12 23.26
C VAL A 179 -46.81 -5.91 23.35
N TYR A 180 -47.37 -5.07 22.47
CA TYR A 180 -48.81 -4.84 22.41
C TYR A 180 -49.60 -6.14 22.17
N ARG A 181 -49.15 -6.96 21.21
CA ARG A 181 -49.78 -8.27 20.92
C ARG A 181 -49.68 -9.24 22.10
N LEU A 182 -48.53 -9.30 22.77
CA LEU A 182 -48.35 -10.14 23.95
C LEU A 182 -49.24 -9.70 25.12
N GLN A 183 -49.36 -8.39 25.34
CA GLN A 183 -50.26 -7.85 26.36
C GLN A 183 -51.72 -8.21 26.09
N MET A 184 -52.16 -8.13 24.82
CA MET A 184 -53.50 -8.53 24.42
C MET A 184 -53.76 -10.02 24.69
N LEU A 185 -52.82 -10.90 24.31
CA LEU A 185 -52.92 -12.34 24.57
C LEU A 185 -52.94 -12.64 26.07
N HIS A 186 -52.12 -11.94 26.86
CA HIS A 186 -52.09 -12.11 28.31
C HIS A 186 -53.42 -11.72 28.95
N PHE A 187 -54.02 -10.61 28.50
CA PHE A 187 -55.36 -10.20 28.96
C PHE A 187 -56.43 -11.24 28.63
N GLU A 188 -56.38 -11.83 27.43
CA GLU A 188 -57.30 -12.89 27.01
C GLU A 188 -57.14 -14.16 27.85
N MET A 189 -55.91 -14.61 28.13
CA MET A 189 -55.65 -15.75 29.00
C MET A 189 -56.18 -15.53 30.43
N VAL A 190 -55.92 -14.36 31.01
CA VAL A 190 -56.41 -14.01 32.36
C VAL A 190 -57.94 -14.04 32.39
N ASN A 191 -58.59 -13.51 31.34
CA ASN A 191 -60.05 -13.50 31.25
C ASN A 191 -60.63 -14.93 31.15
N LEU A 192 -60.03 -15.79 30.32
CA LEU A 192 -60.43 -17.21 30.22
C LEU A 192 -60.22 -17.97 31.53
N LEU A 193 -59.10 -17.75 32.21
CA LEU A 193 -58.83 -18.35 33.52
C LEU A 193 -59.86 -17.90 34.56
N ALA A 194 -60.22 -16.61 34.58
CA ALA A 194 -61.26 -16.08 35.45
C ALA A 194 -62.62 -16.75 35.16
N MET A 195 -63.02 -16.85 33.89
CA MET A 195 -64.26 -17.54 33.49
C MET A 195 -64.27 -19.02 33.90
N MET A 196 -63.16 -19.74 33.71
CA MET A 196 -63.06 -21.15 34.12
C MET A 196 -63.12 -21.32 35.63
N MET A 197 -62.49 -20.41 36.38
CA MET A 197 -62.54 -20.39 37.84
C MET A 197 -63.97 -20.13 38.35
N GLU A 198 -64.66 -19.16 37.76
CA GLU A 198 -66.06 -18.87 38.08
C GLU A 198 -66.96 -20.06 37.78
N LYS A 199 -66.77 -20.73 36.62
CA LYS A 199 -67.51 -21.94 36.26
C LYS A 199 -67.30 -23.07 37.27
N LYS A 200 -66.04 -23.35 37.66
CA LYS A 200 -65.72 -24.37 38.67
C LYS A 200 -66.32 -24.04 40.05
N LEU A 201 -66.35 -22.77 40.42
CA LEU A 201 -66.98 -22.31 41.67
C LEU A 201 -68.49 -22.57 41.65
N LYS A 202 -69.19 -22.25 40.56
CA LYS A 202 -70.62 -22.53 40.38
C LYS A 202 -70.92 -24.03 40.46
N GLU A 203 -70.14 -24.86 39.78
CA GLU A 203 -70.28 -26.33 39.81
C GLU A 203 -70.06 -26.93 41.21
N ARG A 204 -69.14 -26.38 42.00
CA ARG A 204 -68.78 -26.91 43.33
C ARG A 204 -69.71 -26.47 44.46
N TYR A 205 -70.30 -25.28 44.36
CA TYR A 205 -71.11 -24.69 45.43
C TYR A 205 -72.60 -24.53 45.09
N GLY A 206 -73.04 -24.92 43.90
CA GLY A 206 -74.46 -25.03 43.56
C GLY A 206 -75.24 -23.70 43.60
N MET A 207 -74.62 -22.60 43.17
CA MET A 207 -75.33 -21.38 42.78
C MET A 207 -75.43 -21.28 41.25
#